data_AF-A0AAD1TK42-F1
#
_entry.id   AF-A0AAD1TK42-F1
#
_cell.length_a   1.000
_cell.length_b   1.000
_cell.length_c   1.000
_cell.angle_alpha   90.00
_cell.angle_beta   90.00
_cell.angle_gamma   90.00
#
_symmetry.space_group_name_H-M   'P 1'
#
loop_
_entity.id
_entity.type
_entity.pdbx_description
1 polymer ?
#
loop_
_entity_poly.entity_id
_entity_poly.type
_entity_poly.pdbx_seq_one_letter_code
_entity_poly.pdbx_strand_id
1 'polypeptide(L)'
;MSRHLRFVARTVMVQNGNVDGAYKMLNRILTVDGIVDEAKRRRYYEKPCNQRRRENYENCRRIYNSEMARKVAFLMRKNREDPWPGC
;
A
#
# COMPACT_ATOMS: atom_id res chain seq x y z
N MET A 1 23.82 -6.07 23.01
CA MET A 1 24.03 -6.17 21.55
C MET A 1 22.85 -6.89 20.91
N SER A 2 22.41 -6.49 19.72
CA SER A 2 21.35 -7.20 19.00
C SER A 2 21.84 -8.59 18.58
N ARG A 3 20.98 -9.61 18.68
CA ARG A 3 21.31 -10.99 18.27
C ARG A 3 21.35 -11.18 16.74
N HIS A 4 20.99 -10.15 15.96
CA HIS A 4 20.89 -10.21 14.50
C HIS A 4 22.03 -9.44 13.81
N LEU A 5 22.35 -9.85 12.58
CA LEU A 5 23.33 -9.20 11.71
C LEU A 5 22.92 -7.76 11.41
N ARG A 6 23.90 -6.84 11.45
CA ARG A 6 23.69 -5.42 11.16
C ARG A 6 23.69 -5.19 9.64
N PHE A 7 23.01 -4.14 9.19
CA PHE A 7 22.98 -3.69 7.78
C PHE A 7 22.42 -4.70 6.77
N VAL A 8 21.72 -5.74 7.25
CA VAL A 8 21.00 -6.70 6.39
C VAL A 8 19.53 -6.27 6.23
N ALA A 9 18.84 -6.01 7.34
CA ALA A 9 17.43 -5.63 7.30
C ALA A 9 17.24 -4.14 6.98
N ARG A 10 16.25 -3.81 6.14
CA ARG A 10 15.81 -2.43 5.83
C ARG A 10 16.96 -1.50 5.40
N THR A 11 17.93 -2.04 4.69
CA THR A 11 19.10 -1.30 4.17
C THR A 11 18.97 -1.13 2.66
N VAL A 12 19.24 0.07 2.16
CA VAL A 12 19.15 0.42 0.73
C VAL A 12 20.47 1.06 0.31
N MET A 13 21.01 0.60 -0.81
CA MET A 13 22.23 1.16 -1.40
C MET A 13 21.89 2.38 -2.25
N VAL A 14 22.73 3.42 -2.17
CA VAL A 14 22.56 4.64 -2.96
C VAL A 14 23.26 4.47 -4.30
N GLN A 15 22.51 4.60 -5.40
CA GLN A 15 23.06 4.57 -6.76
C GLN A 15 23.41 5.98 -7.21
N ASN A 16 24.61 6.16 -7.78
CA ASN A 16 25.06 7.41 -8.41
C ASN A 16 24.93 8.67 -7.51
N GLY A 17 25.05 8.49 -6.19
CA GLY A 17 24.86 9.58 -5.23
C GLY A 17 23.43 10.11 -5.09
N ASN A 18 22.43 9.47 -5.72
CA ASN A 18 21.03 9.88 -5.64
C ASN A 18 20.37 9.42 -4.34
N VAL A 19 20.63 10.17 -3.26
CA VAL A 19 20.11 9.89 -1.92
C VAL A 19 18.58 10.00 -1.87
N ASP A 20 17.99 11.00 -2.53
CA ASP A 20 16.55 11.21 -2.53
C ASP A 20 15.80 10.03 -3.17
N GLY A 21 16.33 9.47 -4.25
CA GLY A 21 15.79 8.28 -4.90
C GLY A 21 15.82 7.07 -3.97
N ALA A 22 16.96 6.85 -3.29
CA ALA A 22 17.11 5.77 -2.32
C ALA A 22 16.17 5.93 -1.11
N TYR A 23 16.00 7.15 -0.60
CA TYR A 23 15.09 7.44 0.50
C TYR A 23 13.62 7.21 0.12
N LYS A 24 13.19 7.66 -1.07
CA LYS A 24 11.85 7.38 -1.60
C LYS A 24 11.59 5.88 -1.75
N MET A 25 12.58 5.14 -2.22
CA MET A 25 12.50 3.69 -2.34
C MET A 25 12.38 3.02 -0.96
N LEU A 26 13.23 3.40 -0.01
CA LEU A 26 13.17 2.89 1.36
C LEU A 26 11.80 3.17 1.99
N ASN A 27 11.28 4.39 1.86
CA ASN A 27 9.96 4.75 2.40
C ASN A 27 8.85 3.93 1.75
N ARG A 28 8.92 3.68 0.43
CA ARG A 28 7.97 2.82 -0.27
C ARG A 28 7.99 1.38 0.26
N ILE A 29 9.18 0.79 0.44
CA ILE A 29 9.32 -0.56 1.01
C ILE A 29 8.66 -0.62 2.39
N LEU A 30 9.00 0.32 3.28
CA LEU A 30 8.43 0.38 4.63
C LEU A 30 6.90 0.62 4.65
N THR A 31 6.37 1.31 3.65
CA THR A 31 4.92 1.56 3.52
C THR A 31 4.19 0.31 3.02
N VAL A 32 4.75 -0.38 2.01
CA VAL A 32 4.19 -1.63 1.47
C VAL A 32 4.19 -2.73 2.54
N ASP A 33 5.27 -2.83 3.33
CA ASP A 33 5.36 -3.77 4.45
C ASP A 33 4.43 -3.39 5.63
N GLY A 34 3.83 -2.20 5.61
CA GLY A 34 2.92 -1.71 6.66
C GLY A 34 3.62 -1.25 7.95
N ILE A 35 4.95 -1.23 7.99
CA ILE A 35 5.75 -0.88 9.18
C ILE A 35 5.46 0.54 9.65
N VAL A 36 5.29 1.48 8.71
CA VAL A 36 5.02 2.90 9.03
C VAL A 36 3.67 3.04 9.72
N ASP A 37 2.64 2.37 9.23
CA ASP A 37 1.30 2.43 9.81
C ASP A 37 1.24 1.70 11.14
N GLU A 38 1.93 0.58 11.27
CA GLU A 38 2.09 -0.12 12.54
C GLU A 38 2.79 0.77 13.58
N ALA A 39 3.88 1.44 13.23
CA ALA A 39 4.59 2.35 14.13
C ALA A 39 3.68 3.50 14.61
N LYS A 40 2.84 4.05 13.72
CA LYS A 40 1.84 5.07 14.08
C LYS A 40 0.78 4.52 15.02
N ARG A 41 0.26 3.32 14.75
CA ARG A 41 -0.75 2.66 15.59
C ARG A 41 -0.21 2.34 16.98
N ARG A 42 1.04 1.86 17.07
CA ARG A 42 1.71 1.53 18.34
C ARG A 42 2.06 2.76 19.19
N ARG A 43 1.92 3.99 18.67
CA ARG A 43 2.15 5.22 19.43
C ARG A 43 1.23 5.34 20.66
N TYR A 44 0.01 4.82 20.55
CA TYR A 44 -0.97 4.78 21.63
C TYR A 44 -1.62 3.40 21.71
N TYR A 45 -2.09 3.01 22.88
CA TYR A 45 -2.78 1.73 23.03
C TYR A 45 -4.12 1.73 22.27
N GLU A 46 -4.27 0.82 21.32
CA GLU A 46 -5.55 0.54 20.65
C GLU A 46 -6.29 -0.56 21.42
N LYS A 47 -7.50 -0.25 21.91
CA LYS A 47 -8.35 -1.26 22.58
C LYS A 47 -8.70 -2.41 21.62
N PRO A 48 -8.78 -3.68 22.07
CA PRO A 48 -9.07 -4.82 21.19
C PRO A 48 -10.41 -4.74 20.44
N CYS A 49 -11.41 -4.07 21.02
CA CYS A 49 -12.67 -3.82 20.34
C CYS A 49 -12.53 -2.83 19.17
N ASN A 50 -11.68 -1.81 19.31
CA ASN A 50 -11.42 -0.83 18.26
C ASN A 50 -10.58 -1.45 17.15
N GLN A 51 -9.55 -2.21 17.52
CA GLN A 51 -8.73 -2.96 16.57
C GLN A 51 -9.57 -3.88 15.68
N ARG A 52 -10.44 -4.71 16.28
CA ARG A 52 -11.34 -5.61 15.52
C ARG A 52 -12.27 -4.86 14.57
N ARG A 53 -12.82 -3.72 15.00
CA ARG A 53 -13.68 -2.87 14.15
C ARG A 53 -12.90 -2.30 12.96
N ARG A 54 -11.69 -1.82 13.19
CA ARG A 54 -10.80 -1.28 12.17
C ARG A 54 -10.40 -2.33 11.15
N GLU A 55 -9.96 -3.51 11.59
CA GLU A 55 -9.57 -4.62 10.72
C GLU A 55 -10.72 -5.07 9.82
N ASN A 56 -11.93 -5.18 10.38
CA ASN A 56 -13.11 -5.50 9.59
C ASN A 56 -13.40 -4.43 8.52
N TYR A 57 -13.35 -3.15 8.90
CA TYR A 57 -13.54 -2.05 7.96
C TYR A 57 -12.48 -2.03 6.84
N GLU A 58 -11.20 -2.19 7.19
CA GLU A 58 -10.10 -2.24 6.22
C GLU A 58 -10.27 -3.42 5.25
N ASN A 59 -10.70 -4.58 5.74
CA ASN A 59 -10.98 -5.75 4.91
C ASN A 59 -12.16 -5.52 3.95
N CYS A 60 -13.29 -5.02 4.45
CA CYS A 60 -14.46 -4.71 3.60
C CYS A 60 -14.10 -3.67 2.54
N ARG A 61 -13.36 -2.62 2.92
CA ARG A 61 -12.90 -1.59 1.99
C ARG A 61 -11.97 -2.17 0.93
N ARG A 62 -11.05 -3.07 1.30
CA ARG A 62 -10.15 -3.75 0.37
C ARG A 62 -10.92 -4.57 -0.65
N ILE A 63 -11.89 -5.38 -0.21
CA ILE A 63 -12.73 -6.21 -1.08
C ILE A 63 -13.52 -5.33 -2.06
N TYR A 64 -14.15 -4.26 -1.56
CA TYR A 64 -14.90 -3.34 -2.41
C TYR A 64 -14.00 -2.69 -3.47
N ASN A 65 -12.84 -2.15 -3.06
CA ASN A 65 -11.91 -1.50 -3.97
C ASN A 65 -11.37 -2.47 -5.03
N SER A 66 -11.06 -3.72 -4.66
CA SER A 66 -10.58 -4.72 -5.62
C SER A 66 -11.66 -5.10 -6.64
N GLU A 67 -12.90 -5.30 -6.20
CA GLU A 67 -14.01 -5.63 -7.10
C GLU A 67 -14.37 -4.46 -8.00
N MET A 68 -14.37 -3.23 -7.46
CA MET A 68 -14.63 -2.03 -8.24
C MET A 68 -13.54 -1.83 -9.31
N ALA A 69 -12.26 -1.98 -8.96
CA ALA A 69 -11.15 -1.89 -9.90
C ALA A 69 -11.26 -2.97 -11.00
N ARG A 70 -11.65 -4.20 -10.64
CA ARG A 70 -11.91 -5.30 -11.58
C ARG A 70 -13.02 -4.96 -12.57
N LYS A 71 -14.14 -4.41 -12.08
CA LYS A 71 -15.27 -3.99 -12.92
C LYS A 71 -14.89 -2.85 -13.85
N VAL A 72 -14.16 -1.85 -13.33
CA VAL A 72 -13.67 -0.72 -14.14
C VAL A 72 -12.76 -1.24 -15.25
N ALA A 73 -11.75 -2.06 -14.94
CA ALA A 73 -10.85 -2.62 -15.95
C ALA A 73 -11.59 -3.43 -17.03
N PHE A 74 -12.65 -4.15 -16.65
CA PHE A 74 -13.51 -4.87 -17.59
C PHE A 74 -14.28 -3.91 -18.52
N LEU A 75 -14.95 -2.89 -17.95
CA LEU A 75 -15.76 -1.93 -18.70
C LEU A 75 -14.91 -0.98 -19.56
N MET A 76 -13.67 -0.69 -19.16
CA MET A 76 -12.77 0.19 -19.92
C MET A 76 -12.53 -0.31 -21.35
N ARG A 77 -12.70 -1.61 -21.64
CA ARG A 77 -12.68 -2.15 -23.00
C ARG A 77 -13.77 -1.57 -23.93
N LYS A 78 -14.87 -1.09 -23.34
CA LYS A 78 -15.99 -0.47 -24.05
C LYS A 78 -15.91 1.06 -24.07
N ASN A 79 -14.88 1.65 -23.45
CA ASN A 79 -14.62 3.08 -23.52
C ASN A 79 -13.96 3.44 -24.87
N ARG A 80 -14.69 3.21 -25.95
CA ARG A 80 -14.33 3.52 -27.34
C ARG A 80 -15.38 4.45 -27.90
N GLU A 81 -15.07 5.14 -29.00
CA GLU A 81 -16.05 5.92 -29.74
C GLU A 81 -17.25 5.05 -30.13
N ASP A 82 -18.42 5.68 -30.17
CA ASP A 82 -19.65 4.98 -30.52
C ASP A 82 -19.52 4.40 -31.93
N PRO A 83 -19.64 3.07 -32.10
CA PRO A 83 -19.59 2.46 -33.42
C PRO A 83 -20.79 2.82 -34.31
N TRP A 84 -21.86 3.40 -33.77
CA TRP A 84 -23.09 3.71 -34.52
C TRP A 84 -23.47 5.19 -34.45
N PRO A 85 -22.63 6.11 -34.96
CA PRO A 85 -22.96 7.53 -34.96
C PRO A 85 -24.14 7.81 -35.90
N GLY A 86 -25.26 8.28 -35.35
CA GLY A 86 -26.44 8.71 -36.10
C GLY A 86 -27.55 7.67 -36.29
N CYS A 87 -27.45 6.50 -35.66
CA CYS A 87 -28.59 5.62 -35.41
C CYS A 87 -29.33 6.01 -34.12
#